data_AF-D6TIM7-F1
#
_entry.id   AF-D6TIM7-F1
#
_cell.length_a   1.000
_cell.length_b   1.000
_cell.length_c   1.000
_cell.angle_alpha   90.00
_cell.angle_beta   90.00
_cell.angle_gamma   90.00
#
_symmetry.space_group_name_H-M   'P 1'
#
loop_
_entity.id
_entity.type
_entity.pdbx_description
1 polymer ?
#
loop_
_entity_poly.entity_id
_entity_poly.type
_entity_poly.pdbx_seq_one_letter_code
_entity_poly.pdbx_strand_id
1 'polypeptide(L)'
;MSKPCLQCGAVLLEESTCQTIHEELLSFEALNAVAHSIHFLHVTCFLIQHERYSDEALVWAQSMLQVHLDANLTEQQLLRSLRSDRKQQASHPRTWKFNRSADARPLPKIAWPLTIVDVAQYLHNAQMYSERVKQWAQAVVFGPTPSKRLSHAALSSRGNSHKKSRLRLPLSCVIWRSTA
;
A
#
# COMPACT_ATOMS: atom_id res chain seq x y z
N MET A 1 -9.90 17.50 17.81
CA MET A 1 -8.47 17.23 18.12
C MET A 1 -7.90 16.25 17.10
N SER A 2 -6.64 16.40 16.67
CA SER A 2 -6.02 15.46 15.73
C SER A 2 -5.56 14.17 16.40
N LYS A 3 -5.64 13.04 15.69
CA LYS A 3 -5.23 11.71 16.20
C LYS A 3 -4.26 11.04 15.22
N PRO A 4 -3.15 10.44 15.70
CA PRO A 4 -2.24 9.74 14.82
C PRO A 4 -2.82 8.38 14.38
N CYS A 5 -2.64 8.03 13.11
CA CYS A 5 -2.88 6.69 12.62
C CYS A 5 -1.89 5.72 13.28
N LEU A 6 -2.41 4.63 13.88
CA LEU A 6 -1.58 3.67 14.60
C LEU A 6 -0.66 2.82 13.71
N GLN A 7 -0.92 2.81 12.39
CA GLN A 7 -0.19 2.02 11.41
C GLN A 7 0.90 2.85 10.70
N CYS A 8 0.50 3.97 10.08
CA CYS A 8 1.42 4.79 9.28
C CYS A 8 1.95 6.03 10.01
N GLY A 9 1.38 6.39 11.17
CA GLY A 9 1.79 7.58 11.93
C GLY A 9 1.20 8.90 11.43
N ALA A 10 0.39 8.91 10.37
CA ALA A 10 -0.24 10.11 9.83
C ALA A 10 -1.07 10.85 10.90
N VAL A 11 -0.95 12.18 10.99
CA VAL A 11 -1.76 13.00 11.89
C VAL A 11 -3.08 13.35 11.20
N LEU A 12 -4.16 12.73 11.66
CA LEU A 12 -5.48 12.84 11.04
C LEU A 12 -6.30 13.95 11.70
N LEU A 13 -7.09 14.67 10.88
CA LEU A 13 -8.14 15.57 11.36
C LEU A 13 -9.25 14.74 12.03
N GLU A 14 -10.05 15.42 12.86
CA GLU A 14 -11.19 14.79 13.54
C GLU A 14 -12.15 14.22 12.48
N GLU A 15 -12.61 12.97 12.69
CA GLU A 15 -13.45 12.18 11.76
C GLU A 15 -12.77 11.61 10.50
N SER A 16 -11.58 12.08 10.13
CA SER A 16 -10.85 11.52 8.99
C SER A 16 -10.07 10.26 9.36
N THR A 17 -10.01 9.31 8.43
CA THR A 17 -9.17 8.11 8.53
C THR A 17 -8.25 8.03 7.32
N CYS A 18 -7.14 7.29 7.43
CA CYS A 18 -6.33 7.01 6.24
C CYS A 18 -7.12 6.29 5.14
N GLN A 19 -8.17 5.53 5.50
CA GLN A 19 -9.04 4.86 4.53
C GLN A 19 -9.93 5.86 3.77
N THR A 20 -10.53 6.84 4.44
CA THR A 20 -11.34 7.87 3.78
C THR A 20 -10.48 8.74 2.86
N ILE A 21 -9.28 9.11 3.30
CA ILE A 21 -8.32 9.85 2.45
C ILE A 21 -7.93 9.00 1.22
N HIS A 22 -7.69 7.70 1.39
CA HIS A 22 -7.38 6.81 0.27
C HIS A 22 -8.51 6.75 -0.76
N GLU A 23 -9.76 6.68 -0.31
CA GLU A 23 -10.94 6.69 -1.17
C GLU A 23 -11.09 8.03 -1.92
N GLU A 24 -10.78 9.16 -1.27
CA GLU A 24 -10.73 10.48 -1.91
C GLU A 24 -9.63 10.55 -2.99
N LEU A 25 -8.42 10.04 -2.69
CA LEU A 25 -7.33 9.97 -3.67
C LEU A 25 -7.70 9.10 -4.88
N LEU A 26 -8.32 7.94 -4.67
CA LEU A 26 -8.80 7.08 -5.76
C LEU A 26 -9.86 7.79 -6.62
N SER A 27 -10.78 8.52 -5.98
CA SER A 27 -11.80 9.31 -6.68
C SER A 27 -11.16 10.41 -7.53
N PHE A 28 -10.15 11.10 -6.97
CA PHE A 28 -9.40 12.13 -7.68
C PHE A 28 -8.65 11.57 -8.90
N GLU A 29 -7.98 10.43 -8.76
CA GLU A 29 -7.26 9.77 -9.86
C GLU A 29 -8.18 9.41 -11.02
N ALA A 30 -9.37 8.87 -10.70
CA ALA A 30 -10.38 8.52 -11.69
C ALA A 30 -10.91 9.75 -12.44
N LEU A 31 -11.12 10.87 -11.75
CA LEU A 31 -11.63 12.11 -12.35
C LEU A 31 -10.59 12.86 -13.19
N ASN A 32 -9.30 12.74 -12.87
CA ASN A 32 -8.23 13.52 -13.50
C ASN A 32 -7.37 12.73 -14.48
N ALA A 33 -7.80 11.52 -14.86
CA ALA A 33 -7.08 10.63 -15.79
C ALA A 33 -5.59 10.46 -15.41
N VAL A 34 -5.31 10.31 -14.11
CA VAL A 34 -3.96 10.14 -13.61
C VAL A 34 -3.32 8.88 -14.21
N ALA A 35 -2.04 8.96 -14.56
CA ALA A 35 -1.33 7.85 -15.18
C ALA A 35 -1.38 6.57 -14.32
N HIS A 36 -1.53 5.42 -14.96
CA HIS A 36 -1.64 4.13 -14.29
C HIS A 36 -0.42 3.79 -13.41
N SER A 37 0.79 4.22 -13.80
CA SER A 37 1.97 4.06 -12.94
C SER A 37 1.83 4.81 -11.61
N ILE A 38 1.23 6.00 -11.60
CA ILE A 38 1.00 6.79 -10.39
C ILE A 38 -0.06 6.10 -9.51
N HIS A 39 -1.15 5.63 -10.10
CA HIS A 39 -2.15 4.83 -9.38
C HIS A 39 -1.51 3.61 -8.70
N PHE A 40 -0.66 2.88 -9.44
CA PHE A 40 0.07 1.73 -8.90
C PHE A 40 0.95 2.14 -7.70
N LEU A 41 1.72 3.23 -7.82
CA LEU A 41 2.55 3.74 -6.72
C LEU A 41 1.71 4.11 -5.49
N HIS A 42 0.63 4.87 -5.67
CA HIS A 42 -0.27 5.29 -4.59
C HIS A 42 -0.82 4.07 -3.83
N VAL A 43 -1.48 3.14 -4.54
CA VAL A 43 -2.11 1.97 -3.91
C VAL A 43 -1.05 1.14 -3.19
N THR A 44 0.09 0.90 -3.82
CA THR A 44 1.17 0.08 -3.24
C THR A 44 1.74 0.71 -1.98
N CYS A 45 2.02 2.02 -1.97
CA CYS A 45 2.51 2.72 -0.79
C CYS A 45 1.50 2.67 0.36
N PHE A 46 0.22 2.89 0.05
CA PHE A 46 -0.84 2.82 1.05
C PHE A 46 -0.92 1.43 1.71
N LEU A 47 -0.91 0.36 0.91
CA LEU A 47 -0.99 -1.01 1.42
C LEU A 47 0.24 -1.39 2.25
N ILE A 48 1.45 -0.93 1.88
CA ILE A 48 2.69 -1.14 2.67
C ILE A 48 2.60 -0.44 4.03
N GLN A 49 2.29 0.86 4.05
CA GLN A 49 2.27 1.63 5.30
C GLN A 49 1.17 1.21 6.28
N HIS A 50 0.16 0.48 5.81
CA HIS A 50 -0.94 -0.04 6.62
C HIS A 50 -0.86 -1.55 6.84
N GLU A 51 0.31 -2.16 6.63
CA GLU A 51 0.59 -3.58 6.91
C GLU A 51 -0.43 -4.53 6.25
N ARG A 52 -0.94 -4.18 5.07
CA ARG A 52 -2.00 -4.95 4.40
C ARG A 52 -1.46 -6.09 3.53
N TYR A 53 -0.17 -6.08 3.24
CA TYR A 53 0.51 -7.14 2.52
C TYR A 53 0.92 -8.31 3.42
N SER A 54 0.78 -9.53 2.91
CA SER A 54 1.52 -10.67 3.46
C SER A 54 3.03 -10.44 3.35
N ASP A 55 3.83 -11.24 4.04
CA ASP A 55 5.28 -11.06 4.02
C ASP A 55 5.85 -11.25 2.60
N GLU A 56 5.34 -12.25 1.84
CA GLU A 56 5.75 -12.47 0.45
C GLU A 56 5.26 -11.34 -0.48
N ALA A 57 4.03 -10.87 -0.27
CA ALA A 57 3.48 -9.78 -1.07
C ALA A 57 4.20 -8.45 -0.81
N LEU A 58 4.70 -8.23 0.41
CA LEU A 58 5.46 -7.04 0.77
C LEU A 58 6.80 -7.01 0.02
N VAL A 59 7.52 -8.14 -0.01
CA VAL A 59 8.78 -8.24 -0.77
C VAL A 59 8.54 -8.00 -2.26
N TRP A 60 7.49 -8.62 -2.82
CA TRP A 60 7.08 -8.38 -4.20
C TRP A 60 6.74 -6.90 -4.45
N ALA A 61 5.92 -6.29 -3.59
CA ALA A 61 5.50 -4.90 -3.71
C ALA A 61 6.69 -3.93 -3.67
N GLN A 62 7.65 -4.15 -2.76
CA GLN A 62 8.88 -3.37 -2.68
C GLN A 62 9.73 -3.48 -3.95
N SER A 63 9.86 -4.69 -4.51
CA SER A 63 10.58 -4.89 -5.78
C SER A 63 9.91 -4.16 -6.94
N MET A 64 8.58 -4.17 -6.99
CA MET A 64 7.83 -3.46 -8.03
C MET A 64 7.92 -1.93 -7.87
N LEU A 65 7.92 -1.41 -6.64
CA LEU A 65 8.19 0.02 -6.40
C LEU A 65 9.58 0.40 -6.91
N GLN A 66 10.62 -0.41 -6.66
CA GLN A 66 11.97 -0.15 -7.17
C GLN A 66 12.00 -0.09 -8.70
N VAL A 67 11.35 -1.04 -9.38
CA VAL A 67 11.23 -1.05 -10.85
C VAL A 67 10.52 0.21 -11.35
N HIS A 68 9.42 0.62 -10.70
CA HIS A 68 8.67 1.82 -11.09
C HIS A 68 9.37 3.14 -10.81
N LEU A 69 10.33 3.15 -9.88
CA LEU A 69 11.14 4.32 -9.54
C LEU A 69 12.43 4.39 -10.37
N ASP A 70 12.75 3.37 -11.17
CA ASP A 70 13.90 3.39 -12.06
C ASP A 70 13.67 4.43 -13.18
N ALA A 71 14.48 5.48 -13.15
CA ALA A 71 14.43 6.59 -14.09
C ALA A 71 14.72 6.18 -15.54
N ASN A 72 15.21 4.97 -15.78
CA ASN A 72 15.53 4.45 -17.12
C ASN A 72 14.34 3.78 -17.81
N LEU A 73 13.20 3.61 -17.14
CA LEU A 73 12.02 2.99 -17.72
C LEU A 73 10.97 4.02 -18.16
N THR A 74 10.51 3.87 -19.40
CA THR A 74 9.34 4.58 -19.92
C THR A 74 8.05 4.04 -19.31
N GLU A 75 6.98 4.85 -19.30
CA GLU A 75 5.64 4.44 -18.86
C GLU A 75 5.18 3.15 -19.56
N GLN A 76 5.45 3.01 -20.86
CA GLN A 76 5.11 1.79 -21.60
C GLN A 76 5.89 0.55 -21.14
N GLN A 77 7.13 0.71 -20.69
CA GLN A 77 7.91 -0.40 -20.10
C GLN A 77 7.36 -0.78 -18.73
N LEU A 78 6.97 0.18 -17.91
CA LEU A 78 6.32 -0.05 -16.61
C LEU A 78 4.97 -0.77 -16.78
N LEU A 79 4.15 -0.35 -17.74
CA LEU A 79 2.90 -1.05 -18.03
C LEU A 79 3.14 -2.48 -18.54
N ARG A 80 4.22 -2.69 -19.33
CA ARG A 80 4.60 -4.03 -19.78
C ARG A 80 5.06 -4.92 -18.63
N SER A 81 5.80 -4.41 -17.64
CA SER A 81 6.21 -5.22 -16.48
C SER A 81 5.00 -5.68 -15.67
N LEU A 82 4.05 -4.77 -15.38
CA LEU A 82 2.79 -5.10 -14.68
C LEU A 82 1.96 -6.15 -15.43
N ARG A 83 1.84 -6.00 -16.76
CA ARG A 83 1.09 -6.96 -17.61
C ARG A 83 1.80 -8.32 -17.68
N SER A 84 3.12 -8.33 -17.74
CA SER A 84 3.93 -9.55 -17.82
C SER A 84 3.84 -10.35 -16.52
N ASP A 85 3.93 -9.68 -15.37
CA ASP A 85 3.70 -10.28 -14.06
C ASP A 85 2.30 -10.91 -13.99
N ARG A 86 1.25 -10.19 -14.39
CA ARG A 86 -0.12 -10.75 -14.46
C ARG A 86 -0.23 -11.98 -15.37
N LYS A 87 0.43 -11.98 -16.53
CA LYS A 87 0.41 -13.11 -17.48
C LYS A 87 1.16 -14.32 -16.91
N GLN A 88 2.29 -14.10 -16.25
CA GLN A 88 3.01 -15.15 -15.54
C GLN A 88 2.14 -15.74 -14.44
N GLN A 89 1.44 -14.92 -13.66
CA GLN A 89 0.50 -15.37 -12.63
C GLN A 89 -0.70 -16.15 -13.19
N ALA A 90 -1.17 -15.82 -14.39
CA ALA A 90 -2.24 -16.59 -15.02
C ALA A 90 -1.76 -18.00 -15.44
N SER A 91 -0.48 -18.15 -15.78
CA SER A 91 0.11 -19.42 -16.22
C SER A 91 0.64 -20.24 -15.04
N HIS A 92 1.14 -19.56 -14.01
CA HIS A 92 1.70 -20.10 -12.78
C HIS A 92 1.13 -19.30 -11.62
N PRO A 93 -0.07 -19.66 -11.11
CA PRO A 93 -0.71 -18.92 -10.04
C PRO A 93 0.19 -18.86 -8.82
N ARG A 94 0.23 -17.68 -8.20
CA ARG A 94 0.98 -17.48 -6.95
C ARG A 94 0.47 -18.47 -5.91
N THR A 95 1.40 -19.13 -5.24
CA THR A 95 1.09 -20.01 -4.10
C THR A 95 0.91 -19.21 -2.80
N TRP A 96 1.34 -17.94 -2.77
CA TRP A 96 1.20 -17.03 -1.64
C TRP A 96 -0.03 -16.12 -1.74
N LYS A 97 -0.56 -15.71 -0.58
CA LYS A 97 -1.71 -14.81 -0.48
C LYS A 97 -1.27 -13.36 -0.55
N PHE A 98 -2.04 -12.50 -1.23
CA PHE A 98 -1.71 -11.08 -1.35
C PHE A 98 -1.90 -10.31 -0.04
N ASN A 99 -3.05 -10.51 0.61
CA ASN A 99 -3.39 -9.79 1.83
C ASN A 99 -2.79 -10.48 3.06
N ARG A 100 -2.33 -9.66 4.00
CA ARG A 100 -1.95 -10.10 5.34
C ARG A 100 -3.16 -10.75 6.02
N SER A 101 -2.90 -11.84 6.73
CA SER A 101 -3.93 -12.48 7.55
C SER A 101 -4.09 -11.72 8.88
N ALA A 102 -5.30 -11.69 9.43
CA ALA A 102 -5.58 -10.98 10.69
C ALA A 102 -4.85 -11.58 11.91
N ASP A 103 -4.44 -12.85 11.82
CA ASP A 103 -3.65 -13.59 12.82
C ASP A 103 -2.14 -13.50 12.57
N ALA A 104 -1.69 -12.78 11.54
CA ALA A 104 -0.26 -12.62 11.27
C ALA A 104 0.42 -11.82 12.39
N ARG A 105 1.70 -12.12 12.63
CA ARG A 105 2.52 -11.37 13.59
C ARG A 105 2.54 -9.88 13.21
N PRO A 106 2.39 -8.95 14.18
CA PRO A 106 2.54 -7.53 13.91
C PRO A 106 3.92 -7.21 13.32
N LEU A 107 3.99 -6.29 12.36
CA LEU A 107 5.26 -5.83 11.83
C LEU A 107 5.90 -4.79 12.77
N PRO A 108 7.23 -4.61 12.73
CA PRO A 108 7.87 -3.53 13.45
C PRO A 108 7.30 -2.18 13.02
N LYS A 109 7.04 -1.29 13.98
CA LYS A 109 6.57 0.06 13.68
C LYS A 109 7.67 0.86 12.98
N ILE A 110 7.35 1.39 11.81
CA ILE A 110 8.22 2.24 11.01
C ILE A 110 7.76 3.69 11.18
N ALA A 111 8.70 4.60 11.44
CA ALA A 111 8.43 6.03 11.42
C ALA A 111 8.53 6.51 9.96
N TRP A 112 7.40 6.59 9.27
CA TRP A 112 7.38 7.02 7.88
C TRP A 112 7.57 8.54 7.76
N PRO A 113 8.51 9.03 6.92
CA PRO A 113 8.74 10.46 6.75
C PRO A 113 7.69 11.14 5.84
N LEU A 114 6.97 10.35 5.04
CA LEU A 114 5.81 10.77 4.26
C LEU A 114 4.68 9.77 4.46
N THR A 115 3.46 10.27 4.56
CA THR A 115 2.23 9.52 4.73
C THR A 115 1.17 9.95 3.72
N ILE A 116 0.03 9.27 3.71
CA ILE A 116 -1.09 9.61 2.84
C ILE A 116 -1.60 11.06 3.04
N VAL A 117 -1.50 11.61 4.25
CA VAL A 117 -1.89 13.01 4.54
C VAL A 117 -1.00 13.99 3.79
N ASP A 118 0.30 13.68 3.65
CA ASP A 118 1.25 14.52 2.91
C ASP A 118 0.99 14.53 1.40
N VAL A 119 0.32 13.49 0.89
CA VAL A 119 -0.11 13.40 -0.52
C VAL A 119 -1.44 14.13 -0.72
N ALA A 120 -2.38 13.96 0.23
CA ALA A 120 -3.72 14.54 0.15
C ALA A 120 -3.73 16.07 0.06
N GLN A 121 -2.68 16.74 0.55
CA GLN A 121 -2.51 18.20 0.41
C GLN A 121 -2.53 18.68 -1.05
N TYR A 122 -2.26 17.80 -2.02
CA TYR A 122 -2.17 18.14 -3.44
C TYR A 122 -3.39 17.70 -4.26
N LEU A 123 -4.51 17.37 -3.62
CA LEU A 123 -5.78 16.92 -4.24
C LEU A 123 -6.52 17.93 -5.14
N HIS A 124 -5.84 19.00 -5.54
CA HIS A 124 -6.34 20.04 -6.42
C HIS A 124 -5.43 20.26 -7.64
N ASN A 125 -4.32 19.51 -7.73
CA ASN A 125 -3.34 19.65 -8.80
C ASN A 125 -2.75 18.27 -9.16
N ALA A 126 -3.16 17.73 -10.31
CA ALA A 126 -2.79 16.38 -10.75
C ALA A 126 -1.29 16.20 -10.98
N GLN A 127 -0.58 17.25 -11.42
CA GLN A 127 0.87 17.20 -11.59
C GLN A 127 1.57 17.12 -10.23
N MET A 128 1.25 18.03 -9.31
CA MET A 128 1.83 18.04 -7.97
C MET A 128 1.50 16.77 -7.19
N TYR A 129 0.26 16.27 -7.33
CA TYR A 129 -0.15 14.97 -6.81
C TYR A 129 0.76 13.84 -7.32
N SER A 130 0.96 13.76 -8.64
CA SER A 130 1.79 12.73 -9.25
C SER A 130 3.25 12.79 -8.78
N GLU A 131 3.82 13.99 -8.71
CA GLU A 131 5.17 14.20 -8.17
C GLU A 131 5.25 13.78 -6.70
N ARG A 132 4.23 14.11 -5.89
CA ARG A 132 4.20 13.75 -4.47
C ARG A 132 4.04 12.26 -4.25
N VAL A 133 3.24 11.57 -5.06
CA VAL A 133 3.12 10.09 -5.01
C VAL A 133 4.46 9.42 -5.33
N LYS A 134 5.22 9.93 -6.31
CA LYS A 134 6.58 9.43 -6.59
C LYS A 134 7.53 9.61 -5.40
N GLN A 135 7.51 10.78 -4.76
CA GLN A 135 8.30 11.05 -3.55
C GLN A 135 7.89 10.12 -2.40
N TRP A 136 6.59 9.87 -2.24
CA TRP A 136 6.09 8.94 -1.23
C TRP A 136 6.60 7.51 -1.49
N ALA A 137 6.57 7.05 -2.74
CA ALA A 137 7.14 5.75 -3.11
C ALA A 137 8.64 5.65 -2.83
N GLN A 138 9.41 6.70 -3.12
CA GLN A 138 10.85 6.75 -2.78
C GLN A 138 11.06 6.65 -1.26
N ALA A 139 10.26 7.36 -0.46
CA ALA A 139 10.33 7.28 0.99
C ALA A 139 9.96 5.89 1.53
N VAL A 140 9.03 5.18 0.89
CA VAL A 140 8.67 3.81 1.27
C VAL A 140 9.79 2.82 0.99
N VAL A 141 10.51 2.97 -0.13
CA VAL A 141 11.60 2.06 -0.53
C VAL A 141 12.91 2.37 0.20
N PHE A 142 13.29 3.63 0.30
CA PHE A 142 14.62 4.04 0.77
C PHE A 142 14.63 4.66 2.17
N GLY A 143 13.46 5.08 2.69
CA GLY A 143 13.33 5.84 3.93
C GLY A 143 12.92 5.11 5.21
N PRO A 144 12.57 3.80 5.26
CA PRO A 144 12.14 3.21 6.53
C PRO A 144 13.34 3.03 7.46
N THR A 145 13.49 3.93 8.43
CA THR A 145 14.32 3.64 9.61
C THR A 145 13.42 2.98 10.67
N PRO A 146 13.80 1.82 11.23
CA PRO A 146 13.05 1.22 12.32
C PRO A 146 13.00 2.20 13.49
N SER A 147 11.79 2.43 14.02
CA SER A 147 11.61 3.36 15.15
C SER A 147 12.41 2.85 16.35
N LYS A 148 13.40 3.63 16.81
CA LYS A 148 14.27 3.27 17.96
C LYS A 148 13.56 3.23 19.32
N ARG A 149 12.23 3.33 19.39
CA ARG A 149 11.50 3.31 20.67
C ARG A 149 10.67 2.04 20.80
N LEU A 150 10.96 1.32 21.90
CA LEU A 150 10.29 0.16 22.49
C LEU A 150 10.91 -1.21 22.14
N SER A 151 12.09 -1.46 22.73
CA SER A 151 12.59 -2.81 22.98
C SER A 151 12.47 -3.13 24.48
N HIS A 152 11.32 -3.59 24.97
CA HIS A 152 11.24 -4.24 26.29
C HIS A 152 10.12 -5.30 26.32
N ALA A 153 10.53 -6.55 26.59
CA ALA A 153 9.75 -7.71 27.12
C ALA A 153 8.70 -8.38 26.18
N ALA A 154 8.47 -9.69 26.13
CA ALA A 154 8.99 -10.86 26.87
C ALA A 154 8.67 -12.19 26.13
N LEU A 155 9.37 -13.24 26.54
CA LEU A 155 9.21 -14.67 26.25
C LEU A 155 7.93 -15.31 26.83
N SER A 156 7.58 -16.50 26.30
CA SER A 156 6.60 -17.53 26.77
C SER A 156 5.11 -17.22 26.56
N SER A 157 4.19 -18.13 26.23
CA SER A 157 4.19 -19.59 25.97
C SER A 157 2.82 -20.02 25.40
N ARG A 158 2.80 -21.12 24.62
CA ARG A 158 1.73 -22.13 24.32
C ARG A 158 0.27 -21.89 24.77
N GLY A 159 -0.70 -22.25 23.89
CA GLY A 159 -2.00 -22.81 24.31
C GLY A 159 -3.24 -22.65 23.42
N ASN A 160 -3.47 -23.63 22.52
CA ASN A 160 -4.75 -24.31 22.16
C ASN A 160 -6.05 -23.58 21.69
N SER A 161 -6.43 -23.92 20.46
CA SER A 161 -7.73 -24.39 19.90
C SER A 161 -9.09 -23.70 20.10
N HIS A 162 -9.72 -23.51 18.93
CA HIS A 162 -11.15 -23.62 18.56
C HIS A 162 -12.17 -22.55 19.01
N LYS A 163 -12.73 -21.82 18.03
CA LYS A 163 -14.15 -21.96 17.60
C LYS A 163 -14.45 -21.20 16.31
N LYS A 164 -15.34 -21.79 15.50
CA LYS A 164 -15.86 -21.29 14.22
C LYS A 164 -16.86 -20.15 14.43
N SER A 165 -16.80 -19.14 13.58
CA SER A 165 -17.95 -18.27 13.28
C SER A 165 -17.88 -17.82 11.82
N ARG A 166 -18.89 -18.25 11.05
CA ARG A 166 -19.21 -17.73 9.72
C ARG A 166 -19.60 -16.26 9.86
N LEU A 167 -19.15 -15.38 8.95
CA LEU A 167 -19.99 -14.33 8.34
C LEU A 167 -19.21 -13.52 7.28
N ARG A 168 -19.74 -13.60 6.06
CA ARG A 168 -19.83 -12.60 4.96
C ARG A 168 -18.59 -11.82 4.53
N LEU A 169 -18.12 -12.18 3.33
CA LEU A 169 -17.28 -11.39 2.43
C LEU A 169 -18.01 -10.11 1.98
N PRO A 170 -17.38 -8.92 1.99
CA PRO A 170 -17.74 -7.86 1.08
C PRO A 170 -17.08 -8.10 -0.28
N LEU A 171 -17.93 -8.14 -1.31
CA LEU A 171 -17.58 -8.07 -2.72
C LEU A 171 -16.97 -6.70 -3.04
N SER A 172 -15.67 -6.65 -3.30
CA SER A 172 -15.06 -5.57 -4.08
C SER A 172 -13.70 -6.01 -4.63
N CYS A 173 -13.72 -7.11 -5.38
CA CYS A 173 -12.65 -7.44 -6.32
C CYS A 173 -13.30 -7.87 -7.62
N VAL A 174 -13.93 -6.92 -8.31
CA VAL A 174 -14.48 -7.13 -9.65
C VAL A 174 -13.97 -6.00 -10.55
N ILE A 175 -12.98 -6.39 -11.36
CA ILE A 175 -12.82 -6.08 -12.78
C ILE A 175 -12.85 -4.59 -13.14
N TRP A 176 -11.73 -4.08 -13.68
CA TRP A 176 -11.82 -3.10 -14.75
C TRP A 176 -11.14 -3.57 -16.02
N ARG A 177 -11.96 -3.57 -17.08
CA ARG A 177 -11.76 -4.10 -18.41
C ARG A 177 -10.78 -3.22 -19.18
N SER A 178 -9.96 -3.87 -19.99
CA SER A 178 -9.34 -3.25 -21.15
C SER A 178 -10.44 -2.80 -22.11
N THR A 179 -10.47 -1.51 -22.46
CA THR A 179 -10.97 -1.09 -23.77
C THR A 179 -9.76 -0.61 -24.56
N ALA A 180 -9.59 -1.26 -25.70
CA ALA A 180 -8.68 -0.88 -26.77
C ALA A 180 -9.10 0.44 -27.41
#